data_AF-A0A8T1TQS2-F1
#
_entry.id   AF-A0A8T1TQS2-F1
#
_cell.length_a   1.000
_cell.length_b   1.000
_cell.length_c   1.000
_cell.angle_alpha   90.00
_cell.angle_beta   90.00
_cell.angle_gamma   90.00
#
_symmetry.space_group_name_H-M   'P 1'
#
loop_
_entity.id
_entity.type
_entity.pdbx_description
1 polymer ?
#
loop_
_entity_poly.entity_id
_entity_poly.type
_entity_poly.pdbx_seq_one_letter_code
_entity_poly.pdbx_strand_id
1 'polypeptide(L)'
;MENISIGEFIGEYTGKLTMDNFNKASVQNEYAMEIHVEDKGGKTALIDAENSGGKTRFANHSCQPNCLFVEMRNRRRVRVVVIVIAPISAGE
;
A
#
# COMPACT_ATOMS: atom_id res chain seq x y z
N MET A 1 13.42 -10.90 15.29
CA MET A 1 12.37 -9.86 15.41
C MET A 1 12.85 -8.87 16.44
N GLU A 2 12.59 -7.59 16.21
CA GLU A 2 13.02 -6.45 17.03
C GLU A 2 11.85 -5.49 17.27
N ASN A 3 12.00 -4.57 18.20
CA ASN A 3 11.04 -3.48 18.41
C ASN A 3 11.23 -2.41 17.34
N ILE A 4 10.14 -1.76 16.91
CA ILE A 4 10.15 -0.75 15.86
C ILE A 4 9.57 0.56 16.39
N SER A 5 10.30 1.66 16.21
CA SER A 5 9.91 2.98 16.71
C SER A 5 8.91 3.68 15.80
N ILE A 6 8.16 4.64 16.35
CA ILE A 6 7.30 5.53 15.56
C ILE A 6 8.13 6.27 14.50
N GLY A 7 7.60 6.35 13.28
CA GLY A 7 8.22 7.04 12.15
C GLY A 7 9.17 6.16 11.34
N GLU A 8 9.46 4.94 11.79
CA GLU A 8 10.29 4.02 11.02
C GLU A 8 9.60 3.51 9.76
N PHE A 9 10.42 3.19 8.75
CA PHE A 9 9.98 2.70 7.46
C PHE A 9 9.99 1.17 7.44
N ILE A 10 8.82 0.57 7.23
CA ILE A 10 8.67 -0.90 7.13
C ILE A 10 8.99 -1.40 5.72
N GLY A 11 8.55 -0.67 4.69
CA GLY A 11 8.69 -1.09 3.30
C GLY A 11 7.79 -0.32 2.34
N GLU A 12 7.98 -0.53 1.04
CA GLU A 12 7.10 -0.02 -0.01
C GLU A 12 5.96 -1.03 -0.27
N TYR A 13 4.72 -0.56 -0.46
CA TYR A 13 3.64 -1.36 -1.02
C TYR A 13 3.82 -1.44 -2.54
N THR A 14 4.26 -2.60 -3.01
CA THR A 14 4.63 -2.80 -4.42
C THR A 14 3.72 -3.81 -5.08
N GLY A 15 3.53 -3.64 -6.38
CA GLY A 15 2.79 -4.56 -7.23
C GLY A 15 2.73 -4.06 -8.67
N LYS A 16 1.82 -4.64 -9.45
CA LYS A 16 1.58 -4.24 -10.84
C LYS A 16 0.79 -2.93 -10.86
N LEU A 17 1.34 -1.91 -11.50
CA LEU A 17 0.59 -0.67 -11.76
C LEU A 17 -0.47 -0.93 -12.84
N THR A 18 -1.74 -0.65 -12.53
CA THR A 18 -2.86 -0.82 -13.45
C THR A 18 -3.86 0.34 -13.34
N MET A 19 -4.69 0.48 -14.37
CA MET A 19 -5.87 1.37 -14.39
C MET A 19 -7.15 0.56 -14.62
N ASP A 20 -7.08 -0.75 -14.35
CA ASP A 20 -8.21 -1.66 -14.51
C ASP A 20 -9.33 -1.31 -13.51
N ASN A 21 -10.57 -1.48 -13.95
CA ASN A 21 -11.73 -1.16 -13.13
C ASN A 21 -12.05 -2.33 -12.18
N PHE A 22 -11.59 -2.23 -10.94
CA PHE A 22 -11.87 -3.21 -9.87
C PHE A 22 -13.32 -3.16 -9.35
N ASN A 23 -14.18 -2.25 -9.84
CA ASN A 23 -15.61 -2.23 -9.49
C ASN A 23 -16.45 -3.30 -10.21
N LYS A 24 -15.82 -4.22 -10.96
CA LYS A 24 -16.52 -5.40 -11.49
C LYS A 24 -16.60 -6.44 -10.38
N ALA A 25 -17.81 -6.86 -10.02
CA ALA A 25 -18.08 -7.85 -8.98
C ALA A 25 -17.36 -9.21 -9.16
N SER A 26 -16.75 -9.47 -10.33
CA SER A 26 -16.01 -10.68 -10.66
C SER A 26 -14.49 -10.57 -10.46
N VAL A 27 -13.96 -9.44 -10.00
CA VAL A 27 -12.52 -9.22 -9.82
C VAL A 27 -12.19 -9.22 -8.33
N GLN A 28 -11.36 -10.18 -7.90
CA GLN A 28 -10.78 -10.13 -6.55
C GLN A 28 -9.88 -8.90 -6.44
N ASN A 29 -10.16 -8.05 -5.46
CA ASN A 29 -9.50 -6.76 -5.25
C ASN A 29 -8.87 -6.66 -3.84
N GLU A 30 -8.65 -7.80 -3.17
CA GLU A 30 -8.15 -7.88 -1.79
C GLU A 30 -6.74 -7.27 -1.64
N TYR A 31 -5.95 -7.29 -2.71
CA TYR A 31 -4.59 -6.74 -2.77
C TYR A 31 -4.48 -5.51 -3.69
N ALA A 32 -5.61 -4.84 -3.99
CA ALA A 32 -5.62 -3.64 -4.80
C ALA A 32 -5.55 -2.39 -3.92
N MET A 33 -4.63 -1.49 -4.23
CA MET A 33 -4.47 -0.21 -3.56
C MET A 33 -4.62 0.94 -4.55
N GLU A 34 -5.62 1.78 -4.35
CA GLU A 34 -5.80 3.01 -5.11
C GLU A 34 -4.70 4.02 -4.74
N ILE A 35 -4.15 4.71 -5.74
CA ILE A 35 -3.21 5.81 -5.54
C ILE A 35 -3.79 7.08 -6.17
N HIS A 36 -3.61 8.24 -5.54
CA HIS A 36 -4.17 9.51 -6.00
C HIS A 36 -3.38 10.10 -7.19
N VAL A 37 -3.28 9.32 -8.26
CA VAL A 37 -2.71 9.66 -9.55
C VAL A 37 -3.75 9.37 -10.60
N GLU A 38 -4.27 10.43 -11.23
CA GLU A 38 -5.22 10.33 -12.32
C GLU A 38 -4.51 10.37 -13.67
N ASP A 39 -5.01 9.59 -14.62
CA ASP A 39 -4.69 9.79 -16.04
C ASP A 39 -5.44 11.01 -16.61
N LYS A 40 -5.12 11.39 -17.86
CA LYS A 40 -5.81 12.51 -18.54
C LYS A 40 -7.31 12.27 -18.78
N GLY A 41 -7.81 11.05 -18.55
CA GLY A 41 -9.20 10.64 -18.67
C GLY A 41 -9.92 10.48 -17.33
N GLY A 42 -9.31 10.88 -16.21
CA GLY A 42 -9.90 10.80 -14.87
C GLY A 42 -9.94 9.39 -14.28
N LYS A 43 -9.15 8.44 -14.82
CA LYS A 43 -9.02 7.11 -14.22
C LYS A 43 -7.97 7.15 -13.12
N THR A 44 -8.34 6.68 -11.93
CA THR A 44 -7.39 6.49 -10.85
C THR A 44 -6.49 5.29 -11.12
N ALA A 45 -5.19 5.45 -10.87
CA ALA A 45 -4.25 4.35 -10.92
C ALA A 45 -4.33 3.49 -9.65
N LEU A 46 -4.04 2.20 -9.79
CA LEU A 46 -3.98 1.25 -8.68
C LEU A 46 -2.68 0.44 -8.72
N ILE A 47 -2.27 -0.01 -7.54
CA ILE A 47 -1.24 -1.03 -7.36
C ILE A 47 -1.95 -2.35 -7.06
N ASP A 48 -1.86 -3.32 -7.98
CA ASP A 48 -2.36 -4.69 -7.82
C ASP A 48 -1.23 -5.58 -7.32
N ALA A 49 -1.33 -6.00 -6.06
CA ALA A 49 -0.34 -6.86 -5.42
C ALA A 49 -0.70 -8.36 -5.43
N GLU A 50 -1.75 -8.79 -6.14
CA GLU A 50 -2.24 -10.18 -6.13
C GLU A 50 -1.13 -11.18 -6.52
N ASN A 51 -0.52 -10.99 -7.68
CA ASN A 51 0.46 -11.93 -8.25
C ASN A 51 1.90 -11.40 -8.20
N SER A 52 2.10 -10.16 -7.79
CA SER A 52 3.40 -9.51 -7.74
C SER A 52 3.42 -8.47 -6.64
N GLY A 53 4.35 -8.54 -5.69
CA GLY A 53 4.46 -7.55 -4.63
C GLY A 53 5.46 -7.92 -3.54
N GLY A 54 5.74 -6.95 -2.67
CA GLY A 54 6.63 -7.11 -1.52
C GLY A 54 5.91 -7.70 -0.30
N LYS A 55 6.64 -7.84 0.81
CA LYS A 55 6.10 -8.38 2.08
C LYS A 55 4.92 -7.58 2.63
N THR A 56 4.88 -6.28 2.35
CA THR A 56 3.80 -5.35 2.73
C THR A 56 2.44 -5.71 2.15
N ARG A 57 2.36 -6.56 1.11
CA ARG A 57 1.08 -7.06 0.59
C ARG A 57 0.30 -7.88 1.62
N PHE A 58 0.98 -8.48 2.60
CA PHE A 58 0.38 -9.30 3.64
C PHE A 58 0.00 -8.52 4.91
N ALA A 59 0.15 -7.20 4.90
CA ALA A 59 -0.31 -6.36 6.01
C ALA A 59 -1.83 -6.42 6.09
N ASN A 60 -2.35 -6.79 7.26
CA ASN A 60 -3.78 -6.91 7.48
C ASN A 60 -4.42 -5.58 7.86
N HIS A 61 -5.73 -5.48 7.64
CA HIS A 61 -6.53 -4.36 8.12
C HIS A 61 -6.68 -4.43 9.66
N SER A 62 -6.56 -3.28 10.31
CA SER A 62 -6.93 -3.08 11.72
C SER A 62 -7.66 -1.75 11.86
N CYS A 63 -8.75 -1.71 12.63
CA CYS A 63 -9.42 -0.47 13.02
C CYS A 63 -8.56 0.41 13.94
N GLN A 64 -7.54 -0.17 14.57
CA GLN A 64 -6.54 0.51 15.40
C GLN A 64 -5.15 0.17 14.85
N PRO A 65 -4.75 0.77 13.71
CA PRO A 65 -3.52 0.40 13.04
C PRO A 65 -2.28 0.96 13.77
N ASN A 66 -1.19 0.19 13.74
CA ASN A 66 0.14 0.63 14.18
C ASN A 66 1.02 1.14 13.03
N CYS A 67 0.56 0.97 11.77
CA CYS A 67 1.21 1.44 10.55
C CYS A 67 0.22 2.15 9.62
N LEU A 68 0.74 3.04 8.76
CA LEU A 68 -0.03 3.74 7.74
C LEU A 68 0.60 3.58 6.36
N PHE A 69 -0.24 3.40 5.35
CA PHE A 69 0.15 3.54 3.95
C PHE A 69 0.18 5.02 3.56
N VAL A 70 1.34 5.50 3.13
CA VAL A 70 1.57 6.91 2.80
C VAL A 70 2.03 7.02 1.36
N GLU A 71 1.29 7.80 0.56
CA GLU A 71 1.74 8.18 -0.77
C GLU A 71 2.88 9.20 -0.67
N MET A 72 4.04 8.82 -1.22
CA MET A 72 5.21 9.67 -1.32
C MET A 72 5.55 9.95 -2.77
N ARG A 73 5.67 11.24 -3.09
CA ARG A 73 6.11 11.70 -4.41
C ARG A 73 7.64 11.80 -4.46
N ASN A 74 8.25 10.94 -5.26
CA ASN A 74 9.66 11.02 -5.63
C ASN A 74 9.80 11.49 -7.09
N ARG A 75 9.99 12.81 -7.25
CA ARG A 75 10.00 13.49 -8.56
C ARG A 75 8.71 13.20 -9.36
N ARG A 76 8.83 12.46 -10.46
CA ARG A 76 7.71 12.08 -11.34
C ARG A 76 7.04 10.76 -10.95
N ARG A 77 7.53 10.07 -9.92
CA ARG A 77 7.00 8.77 -9.47
C ARG A 77 6.27 8.96 -8.14
N VAL A 78 5.06 8.43 -8.03
CA VAL A 78 4.37 8.25 -6.76
C VAL A 78 4.61 6.82 -6.30
N ARG A 79 4.95 6.65 -5.04
CA ARG A 79 5.16 5.37 -4.37
C ARG A 79 4.29 5.33 -3.12
N VAL A 80 3.87 4.15 -2.69
CA VAL A 80 3.21 3.99 -1.39
C VAL A 80 4.16 3.31 -0.43
N VAL A 81 4.39 3.92 0.73
CA VAL A 81 5.27 3.38 1.77
C VAL A 81 4.47 3.06 3.02
N VAL A 82 4.96 2.13 3.82
CA VAL A 82 4.40 1.77 5.13
C VAL A 82 5.25 2.39 6.22
N ILE A 83 4.66 3.31 6.98
CA ILE A 83 5.31 4.03 8.09
C ILE A 83 4.65 3.66 9.40
N VAL A 84 5.46 3.46 10.43
CA VAL A 84 5.00 3.16 11.79
C VAL A 84 4.41 4.41 12.45
N ILE A 85 3.20 4.30 13.00
CA ILE A 85 2.47 5.39 13.68
C ILE A 85 2.24 5.11 15.18
N ALA A 86 2.47 3.87 15.63
CA ALA A 86 2.51 3.48 17.04
C ALA A 86 3.66 2.49 17.26
N PRO A 87 4.31 2.45 18.45
CA PRO A 87 5.44 1.55 18.69
C PRO A 87 5.05 0.09 18.50
N ILE A 88 5.88 -0.70 17.82
CA ILE A 88 5.63 -2.12 17.54
C ILE A 88 6.59 -2.96 18.36
N SER A 89 6.06 -3.91 19.12
CA SER A 89 6.89 -4.85 19.88
C SER A 89 7.30 -6.04 19.01
N ALA A 90 8.47 -6.62 19.28
CA ALA A 90 8.90 -7.83 18.58
C ALA A 90 7.87 -8.97 18.73
N GLY A 91 7.30 -9.43 17.60
CA GLY A 91 6.31 -10.52 17.58
C GLY A 91 4.85 -10.07 17.53
N GLU A 92 4.61 -8.76 17.52
CA GLU A 92 3.34 -8.14 17.12
C GLU A 92 3.10 -8.24 15.60
#